data_AF-A0A382GEL1-F1
#
_entry.id   AF-A0A382GEL1-F1
#
_cell.length_a   1.000
_cell.length_b   1.000
_cell.length_c   1.000
_cell.angle_alpha   90.00
_cell.angle_beta   90.00
_cell.angle_gamma   90.00
#
_symmetry.space_group_name_H-M   'P 1'
#
loop_
_entity.id
_entity.type
_entity.pdbx_description
1 polymer ?
#
loop_
_entity_poly.entity_id
_entity_poly.type
_entity_poly.pdbx_seq_one_letter_code
_entity_poly.pdbx_strand_id
1 'polypeptide(L)'
;GMLVMHELFHVLLGHTRLFERISPAQNFAFDAVINSHLCLLFPDNPGISLFRKLYPADDFPFALLRPPDGWRTPAVKWRLQGEALSVHQALYTESSATYRELFDLLSRKLKNGAFGNAKDLEKIMEQLLGSHGPQGESEEVDPDFIREVREIVARWPMHERRSGRDQGGEAEGFGIEVREARRQMVSSIRSALWPLLDREGGFSGAARMGTGTLETTLPYRSLMDRRAGVSEACGTEPLFYKALSRIPVIRHFEKAHVYLDVSGSMLDDLPLLYGALLPLRQWLYPKIHVFSTSVSDIGYGQLKNGKVISTYGTEIDCVTGHMLKENLCRALIITDGWVGKIPSAHASELGKRKVLINSLITEDGDPEFAAKLNGTVHRLQKY
;
A
#
# COMPACT_ATOMS: atom_id res chain seq x y z
N GLY A 1 7.19 -32.28 14.79
CA GLY A 1 7.03 -31.44 13.59
C GLY A 1 6.76 -30.00 13.97
N MET A 2 5.49 -29.65 14.25
CA MET A 2 5.08 -28.26 14.46
C MET A 2 5.69 -27.56 15.67
N LEU A 3 5.94 -28.27 16.78
CA LEU A 3 6.64 -27.73 17.94
C LEU A 3 8.10 -27.38 17.62
N VAL A 4 8.81 -28.26 16.92
CA VAL A 4 10.19 -28.01 16.45
C VAL A 4 10.24 -26.83 15.48
N MET A 5 9.23 -26.68 14.63
CA MET A 5 9.12 -25.51 13.75
C MET A 5 8.81 -24.23 14.54
N HIS A 6 7.98 -24.29 15.58
CA HIS A 6 7.72 -23.16 16.48
C HIS A 6 9.01 -22.72 17.18
N GLU A 7 9.73 -23.64 17.82
CA GLU A 7 11.03 -23.36 18.47
C GLU A 7 12.08 -22.86 17.47
N LEU A 8 12.12 -23.45 16.26
CA LEU A 8 13.00 -22.97 15.20
C LEU A 8 12.62 -21.53 14.80
N PHE A 9 11.35 -21.17 14.73
CA PHE A 9 10.91 -19.82 14.43
C PHE A 9 11.23 -18.81 15.56
N HIS A 10 11.26 -19.25 16.83
CA HIS A 10 11.77 -18.45 17.95
C HIS A 10 13.27 -18.17 17.83
N VAL A 11 14.04 -19.18 17.46
CA VAL A 11 15.47 -19.03 17.17
C VAL A 11 15.67 -18.14 15.93
N LEU A 12 14.83 -18.32 14.90
CA LEU A 12 14.94 -17.61 13.64
C LEU A 12 14.56 -16.12 13.77
N LEU A 13 13.52 -15.77 14.54
CA LEU A 13 13.09 -14.36 14.70
C LEU A 13 13.87 -13.60 15.80
N GLY A 14 14.91 -14.22 16.34
CA GLY A 14 15.92 -13.54 17.14
C GLY A 14 15.52 -13.33 18.60
N HIS A 15 15.36 -14.42 19.36
CA HIS A 15 15.34 -14.37 20.83
C HIS A 15 16.68 -14.03 21.48
N THR A 16 17.76 -13.78 20.72
CA THR A 16 19.07 -13.52 21.33
C THR A 16 19.56 -12.08 21.31
N ARG A 17 19.06 -11.15 20.47
CA ARG A 17 19.70 -9.80 20.38
C ARG A 17 18.85 -8.57 19.99
N LEU A 18 17.55 -8.67 19.71
CA LEU A 18 16.78 -7.49 19.25
C LEU A 18 16.20 -6.61 20.36
N PHE A 19 16.12 -7.10 21.61
CA PHE A 19 15.72 -6.30 22.77
C PHE A 19 16.57 -6.68 23.99
N GLU A 20 17.13 -5.68 24.69
CA GLU A 20 17.98 -5.88 25.88
C GLU A 20 17.23 -6.58 27.04
N ARG A 21 15.88 -6.49 27.06
CA ARG A 21 14.94 -7.29 27.86
C ARG A 21 13.60 -7.37 27.13
N ILE A 22 13.14 -8.56 26.75
CA ILE A 22 11.81 -8.76 26.16
C ILE A 22 10.77 -8.78 27.27
N SER A 23 9.73 -7.95 27.18
CA SER A 23 8.61 -7.99 28.11
C SER A 23 7.71 -9.20 27.85
N PRO A 24 7.04 -9.77 28.86
CA PRO A 24 6.18 -10.93 28.67
C PRO A 24 5.10 -10.72 27.58
N ALA A 25 4.57 -9.50 27.46
CA ALA A 25 3.58 -9.13 26.44
C ALA A 25 4.14 -9.22 25.01
N GLN A 26 5.42 -8.92 24.84
CA GLN A 26 6.10 -9.04 23.55
C GLN A 26 6.31 -10.51 23.19
N ASN A 27 6.77 -11.35 24.13
CA ASN A 27 6.88 -12.79 23.91
C ASN A 27 5.54 -13.38 23.46
N PHE A 28 4.46 -13.06 24.16
CA PHE A 28 3.13 -13.53 23.77
C PHE A 28 2.73 -13.09 22.35
N ALA A 29 3.00 -11.83 21.99
CA ALA A 29 2.71 -11.31 20.66
C ALA A 29 3.50 -12.07 19.57
N PHE A 30 4.77 -12.40 19.86
CA PHE A 30 5.61 -13.21 18.97
C PHE A 30 5.03 -14.60 18.76
N ASP A 31 4.68 -15.32 19.84
CA ASP A 31 4.10 -16.66 19.76
C ASP A 31 2.81 -16.66 18.94
N ALA A 32 1.95 -15.65 19.11
CA ALA A 32 0.70 -15.51 18.37
C ALA A 32 0.94 -15.34 16.86
N VAL A 33 1.91 -14.50 16.49
CA VAL A 33 2.29 -14.30 15.09
C VAL A 33 2.89 -15.58 14.52
N ILE A 34 3.84 -16.21 15.20
CA ILE A 34 4.51 -17.44 14.77
C ILE A 34 3.49 -18.56 14.57
N ASN A 35 2.61 -18.80 15.54
CA ASN A 35 1.61 -19.86 15.46
C ASN A 35 0.63 -19.62 14.30
N SER A 36 0.18 -18.38 14.12
CA SER A 36 -0.70 -18.03 13.01
C SER A 36 -0.02 -18.24 11.65
N HIS A 37 1.25 -17.88 11.55
CA HIS A 37 2.02 -17.98 10.34
C HIS A 37 2.30 -19.45 9.97
N LEU A 38 2.69 -20.27 10.94
CA LEU A 38 2.85 -21.71 10.77
C LEU A 38 1.55 -22.39 10.32
N CYS A 39 0.41 -22.00 10.90
CA CYS A 39 -0.89 -22.50 10.47
C CYS A 39 -1.19 -22.11 9.02
N LEU A 40 -0.91 -20.85 8.64
CA LEU A 40 -1.20 -20.35 7.28
C LEU A 40 -0.30 -20.97 6.21
N LEU A 41 0.98 -21.18 6.51
CA LEU A 41 1.97 -21.79 5.62
C LEU A 41 1.73 -23.29 5.43
N PHE A 42 1.33 -23.99 6.50
CA PHE A 42 1.18 -25.44 6.50
C PHE A 42 -0.24 -25.86 6.91
N PRO A 43 -1.28 -25.48 6.14
CA PRO A 43 -2.67 -25.62 6.54
C PRO A 43 -3.15 -27.06 6.70
N ASP A 44 -2.52 -28.00 6.01
CA ASP A 44 -2.84 -29.42 6.06
C ASP A 44 -2.01 -30.18 7.11
N ASN A 45 -1.20 -29.47 7.90
CA ASN A 45 -0.35 -30.09 8.89
C ASN A 45 -1.17 -30.61 10.09
N PRO A 46 -1.10 -31.91 10.42
CA PRO A 46 -1.85 -32.49 11.54
C PRO A 46 -1.46 -31.87 12.89
N GLY A 47 -0.26 -31.27 12.99
CA GLY A 47 0.24 -30.55 14.14
C GLY A 47 -0.60 -29.32 14.55
N ILE A 48 -1.43 -28.76 13.67
CA ILE A 48 -2.33 -27.64 14.01
C ILE A 48 -3.37 -28.05 15.07
N SER A 49 -3.70 -29.34 15.14
CA SER A 49 -4.55 -29.88 16.21
C SER A 49 -3.93 -29.70 17.60
N LEU A 50 -2.60 -29.58 17.71
CA LEU A 50 -1.90 -29.39 18.98
C LEU A 50 -2.19 -28.01 19.58
N PHE A 51 -2.11 -26.92 18.80
CA PHE A 51 -2.44 -25.57 19.28
C PHE A 51 -3.88 -25.49 19.80
N ARG A 52 -4.81 -26.17 19.13
CA ARG A 52 -6.21 -26.25 19.54
C ARG A 52 -6.44 -27.09 20.80
N LYS A 53 -5.51 -27.96 21.17
CA LYS A 53 -5.55 -28.72 22.43
C LYS A 53 -4.90 -27.97 23.58
N LEU A 54 -3.83 -27.23 23.29
CA LEU A 54 -3.05 -26.52 24.30
C LEU A 54 -3.71 -25.21 24.74
N TYR A 55 -4.35 -24.49 23.82
CA TYR A 55 -4.92 -23.18 24.11
C TYR A 55 -6.46 -23.21 24.08
N PRO A 56 -7.13 -22.60 25.08
CA PRO A 56 -8.59 -22.42 25.08
C PRO A 56 -9.04 -21.53 23.92
N ALA A 57 -10.24 -21.79 23.38
CA ALA A 57 -10.74 -21.10 22.20
C ALA A 57 -11.41 -19.74 22.50
N ASP A 58 -11.88 -19.57 23.73
CA ASP A 58 -12.73 -18.46 24.20
C ASP A 58 -12.06 -17.57 25.25
N ASP A 59 -10.83 -17.88 25.65
CA ASP A 59 -10.09 -17.13 26.66
C ASP A 59 -9.03 -16.22 26.04
N PHE A 60 -9.16 -14.91 26.23
CA PHE A 60 -8.21 -13.92 25.74
C PHE A 60 -7.10 -13.70 26.79
N PRO A 61 -5.81 -13.70 26.41
CA PRO A 61 -5.32 -13.62 25.04
C PRO A 61 -5.02 -14.99 24.40
N PHE A 62 -5.08 -16.11 25.14
CA PHE A 62 -4.67 -17.45 24.68
C PHE A 62 -5.33 -17.93 23.39
N ALA A 63 -6.58 -17.54 23.15
CA ALA A 63 -7.29 -17.80 21.91
C ALA A 63 -6.54 -17.28 20.66
N LEU A 64 -5.68 -16.26 20.79
CA LEU A 64 -4.84 -15.76 19.69
C LEU A 64 -3.71 -16.72 19.29
N LEU A 65 -3.28 -17.61 20.19
CA LEU A 65 -2.19 -18.56 19.95
C LEU A 65 -2.62 -19.79 19.13
N ARG A 66 -3.89 -19.88 18.75
CA ARG A 66 -4.46 -21.01 18.00
C ARG A 66 -5.44 -20.56 16.92
N PRO A 67 -5.62 -21.36 15.84
CA PRO A 67 -6.70 -21.13 14.90
C PRO A 67 -8.09 -21.40 15.52
N PRO A 68 -9.16 -20.83 14.94
CA PRO A 68 -10.53 -21.08 15.39
C PRO A 68 -10.96 -22.56 15.22
N ASP A 69 -12.03 -22.95 15.88
CA ASP A 69 -12.62 -24.27 15.65
C ASP A 69 -13.15 -24.36 14.21
N GLY A 70 -12.98 -25.51 13.54
CA GLY A 70 -13.43 -25.67 12.14
C GLY A 70 -12.68 -24.78 11.15
N TRP A 71 -11.47 -24.33 11.48
CA TRP A 71 -10.67 -23.45 10.63
C TRP A 71 -10.52 -23.96 9.18
N ARG A 72 -10.65 -23.04 8.21
CA ARG A 72 -10.69 -23.31 6.75
C ARG A 72 -11.80 -24.25 6.28
N THR A 73 -12.81 -24.48 7.11
CA THR A 73 -14.03 -25.17 6.70
C THR A 73 -15.23 -24.22 6.81
N PRO A 74 -16.35 -24.51 6.13
CA PRO A 74 -17.60 -23.76 6.30
C PRO A 74 -18.16 -23.77 7.74
N ALA A 75 -17.68 -24.68 8.59
CA ALA A 75 -18.10 -24.81 9.99
C ALA A 75 -17.21 -23.99 10.97
N VAL A 76 -16.49 -22.98 10.48
CA VAL A 76 -15.59 -22.16 11.33
C VAL A 76 -16.36 -21.45 12.44
N LYS A 77 -15.87 -21.55 13.68
CA LYS A 77 -16.45 -20.88 14.86
C LYS A 77 -15.43 -20.00 15.53
N TRP A 78 -15.70 -18.70 15.51
CA TRP A 78 -14.95 -17.69 16.24
C TRP A 78 -15.62 -17.45 17.60
N ARG A 79 -14.83 -17.50 18.68
CA ARG A 79 -15.36 -17.39 20.05
C ARG A 79 -15.11 -16.01 20.68
N LEU A 80 -14.10 -15.29 20.21
CA LEU A 80 -13.80 -13.93 20.65
C LEU A 80 -14.84 -12.94 20.12
N GLN A 81 -14.91 -11.76 20.73
CA GLN A 81 -15.80 -10.66 20.33
C GLN A 81 -15.05 -9.33 20.21
N GLY A 82 -15.65 -8.36 19.51
CA GLY A 82 -15.11 -7.01 19.37
C GLY A 82 -13.71 -6.95 18.74
N GLU A 83 -12.85 -6.09 19.28
CA GLU A 83 -11.48 -5.87 18.75
C GLU A 83 -10.61 -7.15 18.78
N ALA A 84 -10.81 -8.02 19.78
CA ALA A 84 -10.08 -9.29 19.89
C ALA A 84 -10.47 -10.28 18.78
N LEU A 85 -11.75 -10.28 18.37
CA LEU A 85 -12.21 -11.07 17.22
C LEU A 85 -11.56 -10.59 15.93
N SER A 86 -11.54 -9.27 15.70
CA SER A 86 -10.95 -8.69 14.49
C SER A 86 -9.47 -9.08 14.35
N VAL A 87 -8.71 -9.04 15.45
CA VAL A 87 -7.30 -9.44 15.45
C VAL A 87 -7.12 -10.95 15.28
N HIS A 88 -7.96 -11.77 15.92
CA HIS A 88 -7.92 -13.22 15.73
C HIS A 88 -8.24 -13.62 14.28
N GLN A 89 -9.19 -12.96 13.64
CA GLN A 89 -9.47 -13.14 12.21
C GLN A 89 -8.27 -12.71 11.37
N ALA A 90 -7.69 -11.54 11.62
CA ALA A 90 -6.53 -11.05 10.89
C ALA A 90 -5.27 -11.94 11.04
N LEU A 91 -5.15 -12.71 12.13
CA LEU A 91 -4.11 -13.72 12.30
C LEU A 91 -4.35 -14.96 11.41
N TYR A 92 -5.60 -15.44 11.31
CA TYR A 92 -5.89 -16.77 10.77
C TYR A 92 -6.71 -16.80 9.47
N THR A 93 -7.23 -15.69 8.91
CA THR A 93 -7.99 -15.72 7.64
C THR A 93 -7.30 -15.00 6.49
N GLU A 94 -6.80 -13.79 6.72
CA GLU A 94 -6.19 -12.95 5.69
C GLU A 94 -5.00 -12.25 6.36
N SER A 95 -3.80 -12.50 5.85
CA SER A 95 -2.55 -12.04 6.47
C SER A 95 -2.49 -10.51 6.51
N SER A 96 -3.00 -9.91 7.58
CA SER A 96 -3.11 -8.46 7.70
C SER A 96 -2.94 -7.92 9.12
N ALA A 97 -2.78 -8.76 10.14
CA ALA A 97 -2.39 -8.27 11.46
C ALA A 97 -0.89 -7.96 11.48
N THR A 98 -0.52 -6.71 11.68
CA THR A 98 0.87 -6.31 11.89
C THR A 98 1.28 -6.58 13.34
N TYR A 99 2.58 -6.86 13.57
CA TYR A 99 3.15 -7.00 14.92
C TYR A 99 2.80 -5.81 15.82
N ARG A 100 2.81 -4.59 15.24
CA ARG A 100 2.46 -3.36 15.96
C ARG A 100 0.99 -3.35 16.41
N GLU A 101 0.05 -3.78 15.58
CA GLU A 101 -1.37 -3.85 15.94
C GLU A 101 -1.64 -4.87 17.05
N LEU A 102 -0.97 -6.03 17.01
CA LEU A 102 -1.03 -7.04 18.07
C LEU A 102 -0.43 -6.55 19.38
N PHE A 103 0.77 -5.96 19.31
CA PHE A 103 1.45 -5.41 20.48
C PHE A 103 0.69 -4.25 21.10
N ASP A 104 0.12 -3.34 20.30
CA ASP A 104 -0.69 -2.23 20.78
C ASP A 104 -2.02 -2.71 21.37
N LEU A 105 -2.65 -3.76 20.80
CA LEU A 105 -3.85 -4.37 21.39
C LEU A 105 -3.54 -5.00 22.74
N LEU A 106 -2.51 -5.86 22.80
CA LEU A 106 -2.08 -6.54 24.02
C LEU A 106 -1.68 -5.51 25.08
N SER A 107 -0.85 -4.54 24.73
CA SER A 107 -0.40 -3.47 25.63
C SER A 107 -1.55 -2.60 26.15
N ARG A 108 -2.54 -2.26 25.30
CA ARG A 108 -3.73 -1.50 25.73
C ARG A 108 -4.61 -2.33 26.67
N LYS A 109 -4.88 -3.60 26.35
CA LYS A 109 -5.70 -4.48 27.20
C LYS A 109 -5.00 -4.78 28.53
N LEU A 110 -3.66 -4.92 28.51
CA LEU A 110 -2.81 -5.13 29.69
C LEU A 110 -2.80 -3.90 30.61
N LYS A 111 -2.64 -2.70 30.03
CA LYS A 111 -2.65 -1.43 30.78
C LYS A 111 -4.02 -1.08 31.37
N ASN A 112 -5.10 -1.46 30.70
CA ASN A 112 -6.46 -1.09 31.12
C ASN A 112 -7.02 -1.97 32.24
N GLY A 113 -6.22 -2.85 32.85
CA GLY A 113 -6.64 -3.69 33.98
C GLY A 113 -7.83 -4.61 33.67
N ALA A 114 -8.11 -4.84 32.37
CA ALA A 114 -9.13 -5.79 31.92
C ALA A 114 -8.71 -7.25 32.14
N PHE A 115 -7.49 -7.45 32.64
CA PHE A 115 -6.97 -8.70 33.13
C PHE A 115 -7.40 -8.88 34.59
N GLY A 116 -7.92 -10.07 34.91
CA GLY A 116 -7.77 -10.58 36.27
C GLY A 116 -6.31 -10.42 36.71
N ASN A 117 -6.11 -10.10 37.98
CA ASN A 117 -4.85 -9.68 38.62
C ASN A 117 -3.59 -9.90 37.77
N ALA A 118 -2.83 -8.84 37.50
CA ALA A 118 -1.56 -8.89 36.75
C ALA A 118 -0.54 -9.97 37.23
N LYS A 119 -0.69 -10.46 38.46
CA LYS A 119 0.06 -11.59 39.02
C LYS A 119 -0.30 -12.95 38.42
N ASP A 120 -1.54 -13.14 37.98
CA ASP A 120 -1.98 -14.35 37.28
C ASP A 120 -1.36 -14.40 35.87
N LEU A 121 -1.20 -13.24 35.23
CA LEU A 121 -0.49 -13.11 33.95
C LEU A 121 0.96 -13.57 34.02
N GLU A 122 1.76 -13.09 34.99
CA GLU A 122 3.15 -13.54 35.16
C GLU A 122 3.24 -15.06 35.35
N LYS A 123 2.32 -15.63 36.13
CA LYS A 123 2.29 -17.08 36.43
C LYS A 123 1.79 -17.93 35.26
N ILE A 124 0.88 -17.41 34.44
CA ILE A 124 0.39 -18.10 33.23
C ILE A 124 1.39 -17.93 32.07
N MET A 125 2.17 -16.85 32.06
CA MET A 125 3.24 -16.60 31.09
C MET A 125 4.47 -17.49 31.29
N GLU A 126 4.66 -18.06 32.48
CA GLU A 126 5.60 -19.16 32.74
C GLU A 126 5.17 -20.50 32.11
N GLN A 127 3.92 -20.62 31.64
CA GLN A 127 3.40 -21.83 30.96
C GLN A 127 3.44 -21.73 29.43
N LEU A 128 3.98 -20.64 28.87
CA LEU A 128 4.18 -20.50 27.43
C LEU A 128 5.26 -21.50 26.96
N LEU A 129 5.03 -22.10 25.80
CA LEU A 129 6.00 -22.99 25.16
C LEU A 129 7.25 -22.17 24.82
N GLY A 130 8.41 -22.59 25.33
CA GLY A 130 9.69 -21.92 25.10
C GLY A 130 10.21 -21.03 26.25
N SER A 131 9.61 -21.05 27.44
CA SER A 131 10.17 -20.30 28.58
C SER A 131 11.48 -20.94 29.10
N HIS A 132 12.62 -20.48 28.60
CA HIS A 132 13.91 -20.75 29.25
C HIS A 132 13.91 -20.07 30.62
N GLY A 133 14.03 -20.90 31.66
CA GLY A 133 14.22 -20.46 33.05
C GLY A 133 15.50 -19.63 33.22
N PRO A 134 15.71 -19.06 34.42
CA PRO A 134 16.78 -18.11 34.67
C PRO A 134 18.14 -18.74 34.34
N GLN A 135 18.90 -18.03 33.51
CA GLN A 135 20.14 -18.42 32.87
C GLN A 135 21.05 -19.29 33.74
N GLY A 136 21.22 -20.55 33.33
CA GLY A 136 22.31 -21.44 33.73
C GLY A 136 23.23 -21.66 32.53
N GLU A 137 24.50 -21.29 32.71
CA GLU A 137 25.70 -21.54 31.90
C GLU A 137 25.50 -22.00 30.45
N SER A 138 25.81 -21.07 29.55
CA SER A 138 25.85 -21.21 28.10
C SER A 138 26.70 -22.42 27.67
N GLU A 139 26.08 -23.46 27.11
CA GLU A 139 26.78 -24.35 26.19
C GLU A 139 27.20 -23.53 24.97
N GLU A 140 28.51 -23.46 24.69
CA GLU A 140 29.04 -22.79 23.51
C GLU A 140 28.57 -23.52 22.26
N VAL A 141 27.53 -22.98 21.62
CA VAL A 141 27.05 -23.46 20.33
C VAL A 141 28.03 -23.06 19.22
N ASP A 142 28.31 -24.01 18.33
CA ASP A 142 29.22 -23.89 17.19
C ASP A 142 28.98 -22.60 16.37
N PRO A 143 30.00 -21.72 16.23
CA PRO A 143 29.92 -20.47 15.47
C PRO A 143 29.48 -20.65 14.01
N ASP A 144 29.77 -21.79 13.39
CA ASP A 144 29.41 -22.05 11.99
C ASP A 144 27.92 -22.43 11.85
N PHE A 145 27.37 -23.17 12.82
CA PHE A 145 25.93 -23.43 12.90
C PHE A 145 25.13 -22.13 13.15
N ILE A 146 25.65 -21.25 14.01
CA ILE A 146 25.07 -19.92 14.26
C ILE A 146 25.14 -19.03 13.00
N ARG A 147 26.17 -19.18 12.16
CA ARG A 147 26.30 -18.46 10.89
C ARG A 147 25.29 -18.95 9.85
N GLU A 148 25.17 -20.27 9.66
CA GLU A 148 24.18 -20.84 8.73
C GLU A 148 22.74 -20.53 9.14
N VAL A 149 22.42 -20.65 10.42
CA VAL A 149 21.10 -20.27 10.95
C VAL A 149 20.86 -18.77 10.76
N ARG A 150 21.86 -17.90 11.00
CA ARG A 150 21.74 -16.44 10.73
C ARG A 150 21.51 -16.12 9.26
N GLU A 151 22.07 -16.86 8.32
CA GLU A 151 21.82 -16.66 6.90
C GLU A 151 20.42 -17.11 6.49
N ILE A 152 19.89 -18.17 7.11
CA ILE A 152 18.51 -18.63 6.89
C ILE A 152 17.51 -17.61 7.49
N VAL A 153 17.83 -17.02 8.65
CA VAL A 153 17.09 -15.93 9.29
C VAL A 153 17.11 -14.63 8.50
N ALA A 154 18.27 -14.25 7.98
CA ALA A 154 18.45 -13.01 7.22
C ALA A 154 17.65 -13.01 5.90
N ARG A 155 17.17 -14.18 5.46
CA ARG A 155 16.31 -14.39 4.30
C ARG A 155 14.80 -14.44 4.65
N TRP A 156 14.42 -14.25 5.91
CA TRP A 156 13.03 -14.27 6.41
C TRP A 156 12.59 -12.87 6.86
N PRO A 157 11.38 -12.38 6.52
CA PRO A 157 11.11 -10.94 6.53
C PRO A 157 10.90 -10.39 7.95
N MET A 158 11.95 -9.77 8.50
CA MET A 158 11.85 -8.69 9.46
C MET A 158 12.72 -7.53 8.98
N HIS A 159 12.06 -6.53 8.39
CA HIS A 159 12.64 -5.24 8.03
C HIS A 159 13.25 -4.58 9.27
N GLU A 160 14.57 -4.55 9.34
CA GLU A 160 15.36 -3.35 9.65
C GLU A 160 16.83 -3.66 9.38
N ARG A 161 17.35 -3.25 8.21
CA ARG A 161 18.80 -3.13 8.02
C ARG A 161 19.17 -1.75 7.51
N ARG A 162 19.94 -1.08 8.35
CA ARG A 162 20.67 0.15 8.05
C ARG A 162 21.77 -0.16 7.04
N SER A 163 21.94 0.80 6.14
CA SER A 163 22.88 0.85 5.02
C SER A 163 24.34 0.58 5.39
N GLY A 164 25.03 -0.12 4.48
CA GLY A 164 26.40 0.18 4.07
C GLY A 164 27.49 -0.75 4.58
N ARG A 165 27.93 -1.70 3.72
CA ARG A 165 29.34 -2.01 3.38
C ARG A 165 29.39 -3.30 2.58
N ASP A 166 29.51 -3.15 1.26
CA ASP A 166 29.73 -4.26 0.34
C ASP A 166 31.24 -4.45 0.14
N GLN A 167 31.70 -5.70 0.22
CA GLN A 167 32.81 -6.19 -0.58
C GLN A 167 32.27 -7.42 -1.32
N GLY A 168 32.07 -7.26 -2.62
CA GLY A 168 31.36 -8.22 -3.47
C GLY A 168 32.00 -9.61 -3.51
N GLY A 169 31.15 -10.61 -3.70
CA GLY A 169 31.49 -12.02 -3.91
C GLY A 169 30.57 -12.66 -4.95
N GLU A 170 30.96 -13.86 -5.42
CA GLU A 170 30.50 -14.54 -6.64
C GLU A 170 28.99 -14.86 -6.71
N ALA A 171 28.52 -15.05 -7.94
CA ALA A 171 27.11 -15.12 -8.32
C ALA A 171 26.33 -16.26 -7.63
N GLU A 172 25.46 -15.89 -6.68
CA GLU A 172 24.48 -16.80 -6.07
C GLU A 172 23.05 -16.42 -6.47
N GLY A 173 22.25 -17.44 -6.79
CA GLY A 173 20.85 -17.28 -7.20
C GLY A 173 19.96 -16.83 -6.03
N PHE A 174 19.35 -15.66 -6.17
CA PHE A 174 18.38 -15.10 -5.22
C PHE A 174 16.93 -15.44 -5.61
N GLY A 175 16.14 -15.89 -4.63
CA GLY A 175 14.68 -16.00 -4.75
C GLY A 175 14.00 -14.73 -4.25
N ILE A 176 13.32 -14.00 -5.14
CA ILE A 176 12.59 -12.76 -4.82
C ILE A 176 11.24 -13.12 -4.18
N GLU A 177 10.93 -12.63 -2.97
CA GLU A 177 9.63 -12.83 -2.33
C GLU A 177 8.56 -11.89 -2.93
N VAL A 178 8.05 -12.27 -4.10
CA VAL A 178 7.15 -11.48 -4.99
C VAL A 178 5.94 -10.84 -4.30
N ARG A 179 5.45 -11.38 -3.18
CA ARG A 179 4.21 -10.89 -2.51
C ARG A 179 4.39 -9.59 -1.73
N GLU A 180 5.50 -9.44 -1.01
CA GLU A 180 5.80 -8.21 -0.27
C GLU A 180 6.19 -7.10 -1.24
N ALA A 181 7.04 -7.43 -2.20
CA ALA A 181 7.41 -6.55 -3.29
C ALA A 181 6.18 -5.98 -4.03
N ARG A 182 5.20 -6.84 -4.33
CA ARG A 182 3.94 -6.40 -4.92
C ARG A 182 3.13 -5.47 -4.01
N ARG A 183 3.07 -5.72 -2.70
CA ARG A 183 2.35 -4.84 -1.75
C ARG A 183 2.99 -3.46 -1.64
N GLN A 184 4.31 -3.41 -1.53
CA GLN A 184 5.06 -2.16 -1.50
C GLN A 184 4.86 -1.39 -2.80
N MET A 185 4.95 -2.07 -3.95
CA MET A 185 4.67 -1.49 -5.27
C MET A 185 3.26 -0.91 -5.37
N VAL A 186 2.23 -1.65 -4.92
CA VAL A 186 0.84 -1.15 -4.86
C VAL A 186 0.76 0.11 -3.98
N SER A 187 1.44 0.12 -2.84
CA SER A 187 1.44 1.27 -1.93
C SER A 187 2.07 2.51 -2.58
N SER A 188 3.21 2.34 -3.27
CA SER A 188 3.92 3.42 -3.97
C SER A 188 3.10 3.96 -5.15
N ILE A 189 2.49 3.09 -5.96
CA ILE A 189 1.59 3.53 -7.03
C ILE A 189 0.38 4.25 -6.43
N ARG A 190 -0.22 3.71 -5.35
CA ARG A 190 -1.37 4.33 -4.70
C ARG A 190 -1.05 5.70 -4.12
N SER A 191 0.11 5.89 -3.49
CA SER A 191 0.51 7.18 -2.91
C SER A 191 0.75 8.24 -4.00
N ALA A 192 1.32 7.85 -5.14
CA ALA A 192 1.50 8.72 -6.30
C ALA A 192 0.17 9.02 -7.03
N LEU A 193 -0.75 8.05 -7.04
CA LEU A 193 -2.06 8.16 -7.68
C LEU A 193 -3.06 9.00 -6.88
N TRP A 194 -3.06 8.88 -5.54
CA TRP A 194 -4.09 9.46 -4.68
C TRP A 194 -4.30 10.98 -4.86
N PRO A 195 -3.26 11.81 -5.03
CA PRO A 195 -3.42 13.24 -5.30
C PRO A 195 -4.07 13.56 -6.65
N LEU A 196 -3.97 12.64 -7.62
CA LEU A 196 -4.55 12.81 -8.96
C LEU A 196 -6.05 12.53 -8.98
N LEU A 197 -6.56 11.73 -8.04
CA LEU A 197 -7.93 11.24 -8.09
C LEU A 197 -8.97 12.34 -7.86
N ASP A 198 -9.99 12.37 -8.71
CA ASP A 198 -11.10 13.30 -8.57
C ASP A 198 -12.06 12.87 -7.45
N ARG A 199 -11.97 13.56 -6.31
CA ARG A 199 -12.75 13.31 -5.11
C ARG A 199 -14.20 13.76 -5.26
N GLU A 200 -14.47 14.82 -6.02
CA GLU A 200 -15.83 15.32 -6.24
C GLU A 200 -16.66 14.32 -7.06
N GLY A 201 -16.00 13.63 -8.01
CA GLY A 201 -16.62 12.60 -8.85
C GLY A 201 -16.76 11.22 -8.20
N GLY A 202 -16.39 11.08 -6.92
CA GLY A 202 -16.32 9.79 -6.23
C GLY A 202 -15.46 8.77 -6.98
N PHE A 203 -14.40 9.22 -7.65
CA PHE A 203 -13.43 8.40 -8.39
C PHE A 203 -13.99 7.62 -9.59
N SER A 204 -15.24 7.88 -9.97
CA SER A 204 -15.94 7.07 -10.97
C SER A 204 -15.60 7.42 -12.41
N GLY A 205 -15.18 8.67 -12.67
CA GLY A 205 -15.04 9.21 -14.02
C GLY A 205 -16.37 9.35 -14.78
N ALA A 206 -17.51 9.12 -14.10
CA ALA A 206 -18.83 9.22 -14.70
C ALA A 206 -19.33 10.66 -14.61
N ALA A 207 -19.91 11.18 -15.68
CA ALA A 207 -20.54 12.50 -15.63
C ALA A 207 -21.68 12.52 -14.59
N ARG A 208 -21.75 13.59 -13.80
CA ARG A 208 -22.82 13.76 -12.80
C ARG A 208 -23.46 15.13 -12.93
N MET A 209 -24.75 15.19 -12.63
CA MET A 209 -25.44 16.45 -12.49
C MET A 209 -25.00 17.09 -11.16
N GLY A 210 -24.45 18.30 -11.26
CA GLY A 210 -24.09 19.13 -10.12
C GLY A 210 -24.74 20.50 -10.23
N THR A 211 -24.52 21.34 -9.23
CA THR A 211 -24.88 22.75 -9.26
C THR A 211 -23.69 23.59 -9.69
N GLY A 212 -23.88 24.38 -10.74
CA GLY A 212 -22.97 25.42 -11.19
C GLY A 212 -23.58 26.80 -10.95
N THR A 213 -22.77 27.83 -11.15
CA THR A 213 -23.21 29.23 -11.08
C THR A 213 -23.10 29.85 -12.46
N LEU A 214 -24.17 30.50 -12.91
CA LEU A 214 -24.19 31.28 -14.14
C LEU A 214 -24.58 32.72 -13.81
N GLU A 215 -23.88 33.68 -14.42
CA GLU A 215 -24.33 35.06 -14.38
C GLU A 215 -25.65 35.18 -15.15
N THR A 216 -26.67 35.68 -14.47
CA THR A 216 -28.00 35.89 -15.03
C THR A 216 -28.53 37.26 -14.64
N THR A 217 -29.79 37.52 -14.98
CA THR A 217 -30.50 38.72 -14.62
C THR A 217 -31.80 38.37 -13.89
N LEU A 218 -32.06 39.04 -12.76
CA LEU A 218 -33.30 38.88 -11.99
C LEU A 218 -34.08 40.20 -11.96
N PRO A 219 -35.41 40.16 -11.82
CA PRO A 219 -36.24 41.37 -11.72
C PRO A 219 -36.11 42.08 -10.36
N TYR A 220 -35.23 41.59 -9.48
CA TYR A 220 -34.94 42.17 -8.18
C TYR A 220 -33.44 42.11 -7.90
N ARG A 221 -32.97 43.04 -7.07
CA ARG A 221 -31.55 43.13 -6.70
C ARG A 221 -31.18 42.00 -5.73
N SER A 222 -30.37 41.06 -6.19
CA SER A 222 -29.85 39.95 -5.36
C SER A 222 -28.39 40.11 -4.95
N LEU A 223 -27.62 40.89 -5.73
CA LEU A 223 -26.21 41.20 -5.50
C LEU A 223 -25.96 42.69 -5.79
N MET A 224 -24.79 43.19 -5.40
CA MET A 224 -24.35 44.52 -5.82
C MET A 224 -24.13 44.56 -7.34
N ASP A 225 -24.95 45.35 -8.03
CA ASP A 225 -24.82 45.65 -9.46
C ASP A 225 -24.50 47.13 -9.65
N ARG A 226 -23.23 47.42 -9.90
CA ARG A 226 -22.76 48.80 -10.12
C ARG A 226 -23.41 49.45 -11.34
N ARG A 227 -23.71 48.67 -12.39
CA ARG A 227 -24.34 49.20 -13.60
C ARG A 227 -25.76 49.66 -13.30
N ALA A 228 -26.52 48.84 -12.58
CA ALA A 228 -27.87 49.20 -12.15
C ALA A 228 -27.87 50.44 -11.23
N GLY A 229 -26.92 50.54 -10.30
CA GLY A 229 -26.79 51.72 -9.45
C GLY A 229 -26.46 53.01 -10.21
N VAL A 230 -25.63 52.93 -11.27
CA VAL A 230 -25.36 54.08 -12.15
C VAL A 230 -26.60 54.47 -12.94
N SER A 231 -27.32 53.49 -13.51
CA SER A 231 -28.57 53.76 -14.23
C SER A 231 -29.61 54.46 -13.36
N GLU A 232 -29.79 54.00 -12.12
CA GLU A 232 -30.69 54.63 -11.13
C GLU A 232 -30.26 56.07 -10.82
N ALA A 233 -28.95 56.31 -10.62
CA ALA A 233 -28.41 57.65 -10.38
C ALA A 233 -28.60 58.59 -11.58
N CYS A 234 -28.66 58.06 -12.80
CA CYS A 234 -28.99 58.79 -14.02
C CYS A 234 -30.51 58.93 -14.27
N GLY A 235 -31.36 58.53 -13.31
CA GLY A 235 -32.82 58.63 -13.42
C GLY A 235 -33.48 57.56 -14.30
N THR A 236 -32.76 56.48 -14.62
CA THR A 236 -33.30 55.33 -15.37
C THR A 236 -33.57 54.17 -14.43
N GLU A 237 -34.78 53.62 -14.45
CA GLU A 237 -35.15 52.47 -13.62
C GLU A 237 -34.77 51.13 -14.31
N PRO A 238 -33.81 50.36 -13.78
CA PRO A 238 -33.43 49.07 -14.36
C PRO A 238 -34.49 48.01 -14.06
N LEU A 239 -35.05 47.37 -15.09
CA LEU A 239 -35.99 46.25 -14.91
C LEU A 239 -35.33 44.94 -14.50
N PHE A 240 -34.01 44.83 -14.72
CA PHE A 240 -33.24 43.61 -14.51
C PHE A 240 -31.88 43.92 -13.89
N TYR A 241 -31.51 43.15 -12.87
CA TYR A 241 -30.29 43.30 -12.10
C TYR A 241 -29.39 42.08 -12.28
N LYS A 242 -28.07 42.29 -12.34
CA LYS A 242 -27.09 41.21 -12.36
C LYS A 242 -27.26 40.30 -11.14
N ALA A 243 -27.24 39.00 -11.40
CA ALA A 243 -27.39 37.96 -10.40
C ALA A 243 -26.47 36.77 -10.71
N LEU A 244 -26.22 35.93 -9.70
CA LEU A 244 -25.60 34.63 -9.86
C LEU A 244 -26.64 33.56 -9.53
N SER A 245 -27.15 32.88 -10.56
CA SER A 245 -28.11 31.79 -10.37
C SER A 245 -27.41 30.46 -10.30
N ARG A 246 -27.94 29.57 -9.44
CA ARG A 246 -27.57 28.17 -9.41
C ARG A 246 -28.28 27.44 -10.53
N ILE A 247 -27.52 26.89 -11.47
CA ILE A 247 -28.06 26.10 -12.57
C ILE A 247 -27.58 24.64 -12.47
N PRO A 248 -28.39 23.68 -12.92
CA PRO A 248 -27.91 22.32 -13.11
C PRO A 248 -26.84 22.33 -14.20
N VAL A 249 -25.67 21.76 -13.90
CA VAL A 249 -24.58 21.58 -14.86
C VAL A 249 -24.13 20.12 -14.85
N ILE A 250 -23.85 19.58 -16.04
CA ILE A 250 -23.22 18.26 -16.15
C ILE A 250 -21.73 18.46 -15.88
N ARG A 251 -21.25 17.94 -14.75
CA ARG A 251 -19.82 17.88 -14.45
C ARG A 251 -19.26 16.57 -15.00
N HIS A 252 -18.22 16.67 -15.80
CA HIS A 252 -17.47 15.53 -16.29
C HIS A 252 -16.31 15.27 -15.32
N PHE A 253 -16.12 14.00 -14.97
CA PHE A 253 -15.04 13.55 -14.12
C PHE A 253 -14.14 12.65 -14.94
N GLU A 254 -12.84 12.71 -14.71
CA GLU A 254 -11.87 11.89 -15.46
C GLU A 254 -11.20 10.89 -14.52
N LYS A 255 -10.96 9.67 -15.02
CA LYS A 255 -10.11 8.71 -14.31
C LYS A 255 -8.64 9.04 -14.59
N ALA A 256 -7.76 8.68 -13.66
CA ALA A 256 -6.34 8.90 -13.89
C ALA A 256 -5.83 7.97 -15.00
N HIS A 257 -5.13 8.56 -15.97
CA HIS A 257 -4.41 7.82 -17.00
C HIS A 257 -3.06 7.38 -16.47
N VAL A 258 -2.62 6.16 -16.81
CA VAL A 258 -1.30 5.66 -16.42
C VAL A 258 -0.45 5.48 -17.67
N TYR A 259 0.71 6.10 -17.66
CA TYR A 259 1.77 5.91 -18.64
C TYR A 259 2.84 5.03 -18.01
N LEU A 260 3.04 3.83 -18.54
CA LEU A 260 3.99 2.86 -18.04
C LEU A 260 5.14 2.68 -19.03
N ASP A 261 6.34 3.01 -18.59
CA ASP A 261 7.57 2.79 -19.33
C ASP A 261 7.82 1.29 -19.48
N VAL A 262 7.97 0.85 -20.72
CA VAL A 262 8.27 -0.54 -21.09
C VAL A 262 9.59 -0.64 -21.85
N SER A 263 10.48 0.33 -21.66
CA SER A 263 11.85 0.29 -22.16
C SER A 263 12.65 -0.86 -21.55
N GLY A 264 13.82 -1.13 -22.13
CA GLY A 264 14.68 -2.25 -21.72
C GLY A 264 15.05 -2.22 -20.23
N SER A 265 15.25 -1.04 -19.65
CA SER A 265 15.63 -0.87 -18.24
C SER A 265 14.51 -1.18 -17.25
N MET A 266 13.26 -1.17 -17.70
CA MET A 266 12.09 -1.44 -16.85
C MET A 266 11.63 -2.89 -16.88
N LEU A 267 12.19 -3.73 -17.77
CA LEU A 267 11.72 -5.10 -18.03
C LEU A 267 11.64 -5.97 -16.77
N ASP A 268 12.61 -5.85 -15.87
CA ASP A 268 12.68 -6.63 -14.63
C ASP A 268 11.58 -6.23 -13.63
N ASP A 269 11.17 -4.96 -13.63
CA ASP A 269 10.12 -4.43 -12.75
C ASP A 269 8.70 -4.62 -13.32
N LEU A 270 8.56 -4.84 -14.64
CA LEU A 270 7.25 -4.96 -15.32
C LEU A 270 6.31 -6.00 -14.70
N PRO A 271 6.74 -7.23 -14.34
CA PRO A 271 5.84 -8.22 -13.74
C PRO A 271 5.21 -7.73 -12.43
N LEU A 272 5.99 -7.04 -11.58
CA LEU A 272 5.52 -6.49 -10.31
C LEU A 272 4.63 -5.27 -10.53
N LEU A 273 4.99 -4.40 -11.48
CA LEU A 273 4.20 -3.23 -11.88
C LEU A 273 2.83 -3.63 -12.44
N TYR A 274 2.79 -4.62 -13.34
CA TYR A 274 1.54 -5.16 -13.89
C TYR A 274 0.68 -5.75 -12.78
N GLY A 275 1.29 -6.56 -11.90
CA GLY A 275 0.64 -7.11 -10.73
C GLY A 275 0.07 -6.05 -9.79
N ALA A 276 0.75 -4.90 -9.65
CA ALA A 276 0.37 -3.82 -8.75
C ALA A 276 -0.68 -2.86 -9.32
N LEU A 277 -0.79 -2.74 -10.64
CA LEU A 277 -1.82 -1.92 -11.30
C LEU A 277 -3.21 -2.59 -11.27
N LEU A 278 -3.28 -3.92 -11.31
CA LEU A 278 -4.55 -4.66 -11.37
C LEU A 278 -5.52 -4.37 -10.19
N PRO A 279 -5.09 -4.29 -8.92
CA PRO A 279 -5.95 -3.91 -7.80
C PRO A 279 -6.46 -2.46 -7.89
N LEU A 280 -5.74 -1.58 -8.59
CA LEU A 280 -6.04 -0.15 -8.67
C LEU A 280 -6.99 0.19 -9.83
N ARG A 281 -7.33 -0.78 -10.68
CA ARG A 281 -8.12 -0.62 -11.92
C ARG A 281 -9.42 0.18 -11.79
N GLN A 282 -10.05 0.19 -10.61
CA GLN A 282 -11.30 0.93 -10.41
C GLN A 282 -11.10 2.44 -10.52
N TRP A 283 -9.92 2.95 -10.18
CA TRP A 283 -9.57 4.37 -10.18
C TRP A 283 -8.86 4.83 -11.46
N LEU A 284 -8.47 3.88 -12.30
CA LEU A 284 -7.67 4.11 -13.49
C LEU A 284 -8.54 4.09 -14.75
N TYR A 285 -8.09 4.82 -15.77
CA TYR A 285 -8.67 4.72 -17.11
C TYR A 285 -8.65 3.26 -17.60
N PRO A 286 -9.66 2.77 -18.35
CA PRO A 286 -9.78 1.35 -18.72
C PRO A 286 -8.61 0.77 -19.54
N LYS A 287 -7.73 1.62 -20.05
CA LYS A 287 -6.51 1.25 -20.75
C LYS A 287 -5.29 1.83 -20.03
N ILE A 288 -4.20 1.09 -20.07
CA ILE A 288 -2.88 1.56 -19.65
C ILE A 288 -2.11 1.94 -20.91
N HIS A 289 -1.52 3.14 -20.90
CA HIS A 289 -0.68 3.62 -21.99
C HIS A 289 0.74 3.11 -21.73
N VAL A 290 1.19 2.08 -22.44
CA VAL A 290 2.60 1.68 -22.38
C VAL A 290 3.40 2.53 -23.34
N PHE A 291 4.62 2.93 -22.96
CA PHE A 291 5.45 3.76 -23.82
C PHE A 291 6.92 3.34 -23.85
N SER A 292 7.55 3.64 -24.98
CA SER A 292 8.98 3.49 -25.26
C SER A 292 9.39 4.71 -26.09
N THR A 293 9.57 4.59 -27.41
CA THR A 293 9.65 5.74 -28.34
C THR A 293 8.27 6.13 -28.90
N SER A 294 7.24 5.35 -28.61
CA SER A 294 5.85 5.65 -28.97
C SER A 294 4.91 5.15 -27.89
N VAL A 295 3.71 5.72 -27.85
CA VAL A 295 2.64 5.31 -26.92
C VAL A 295 1.76 4.25 -27.59
N SER A 296 1.48 3.17 -26.86
CA SER A 296 0.54 2.13 -27.24
C SER A 296 -0.41 1.82 -26.09
N ASP A 297 -1.66 1.49 -26.42
CA ASP A 297 -2.67 1.13 -25.43
C ASP A 297 -2.71 -0.37 -25.17
N ILE A 298 -2.77 -0.76 -23.91
CA ILE A 298 -3.12 -2.12 -23.49
C ILE A 298 -4.31 -2.13 -22.53
N GLY A 299 -5.21 -3.11 -22.71
CA GLY A 299 -6.32 -3.34 -21.76
C GLY A 299 -5.90 -4.22 -20.58
N TYR A 300 -6.70 -4.28 -19.52
CA TYR A 300 -6.39 -5.10 -18.34
C TYR A 300 -6.28 -6.60 -18.61
N GLY A 301 -6.98 -7.13 -19.62
CA GLY A 301 -6.82 -8.53 -20.04
C GLY A 301 -5.43 -8.79 -20.62
N GLN A 302 -4.92 -7.86 -21.44
CA GLN A 302 -3.56 -7.93 -22.01
C GLN A 302 -2.50 -7.72 -20.93
N LEU A 303 -2.74 -6.81 -19.99
CA LEU A 303 -1.87 -6.56 -18.84
C LEU A 303 -1.80 -7.79 -17.92
N LYS A 304 -2.94 -8.46 -17.65
CA LYS A 304 -2.95 -9.71 -16.87
C LYS A 304 -2.16 -10.84 -17.54
N ASN A 305 -2.16 -10.88 -18.87
CA ASN A 305 -1.43 -11.87 -19.66
C ASN A 305 0.04 -11.48 -19.90
N GLY A 306 0.52 -10.38 -19.33
CA GLY A 306 1.93 -9.96 -19.47
C GLY A 306 2.30 -9.48 -20.87
N LYS A 307 1.34 -8.98 -21.66
CA LYS A 307 1.62 -8.47 -23.01
C LYS A 307 2.48 -7.21 -22.92
N VAL A 308 3.69 -7.26 -23.49
CA VAL A 308 4.59 -6.11 -23.63
C VAL A 308 4.66 -5.68 -25.09
N ILE A 309 4.58 -4.37 -25.35
CA ILE A 309 4.75 -3.75 -26.67
C ILE A 309 5.79 -2.66 -26.52
N SER A 310 7.03 -2.90 -26.98
CA SER A 310 8.15 -1.97 -26.79
C SER A 310 8.98 -1.87 -28.05
N THR A 311 9.54 -0.68 -28.30
CA THR A 311 10.57 -0.43 -29.31
C THR A 311 11.99 -0.51 -28.75
N TYR A 312 12.14 -0.80 -27.46
CA TYR A 312 13.41 -0.88 -26.71
C TYR A 312 14.20 0.44 -26.58
N GLY A 313 13.63 1.58 -26.99
CA GLY A 313 14.11 2.92 -26.65
C GLY A 313 13.17 3.65 -25.67
N THR A 314 13.51 4.88 -25.29
CA THR A 314 12.73 5.67 -24.32
C THR A 314 12.70 7.14 -24.71
N GLU A 315 11.52 7.68 -24.99
CA GLU A 315 11.32 9.10 -25.30
C GLU A 315 10.04 9.64 -24.64
N ILE A 316 10.16 10.65 -23.78
CA ILE A 316 9.03 11.25 -23.04
C ILE A 316 8.18 12.21 -23.88
N ASP A 317 8.67 12.64 -25.04
CA ASP A 317 7.96 13.58 -25.92
C ASP A 317 6.70 12.94 -26.50
N CYS A 318 6.73 11.63 -26.81
CA CYS A 318 5.59 10.88 -27.30
C CYS A 318 4.45 10.81 -26.25
N VAL A 319 4.81 10.72 -24.97
CA VAL A 319 3.87 10.73 -23.84
C VAL A 319 3.19 12.09 -23.72
N THR A 320 3.98 13.16 -23.68
CA THR A 320 3.44 14.53 -23.53
C THR A 320 2.67 14.99 -24.76
N GLY A 321 3.09 14.59 -25.97
CA GLY A 321 2.35 14.81 -27.20
C GLY A 321 1.01 14.07 -27.21
N HIS A 322 0.98 12.82 -26.73
CA HIS A 322 -0.25 12.05 -26.59
C HIS A 322 -1.23 12.70 -25.61
N MET A 323 -0.76 13.16 -24.44
CA MET A 323 -1.60 13.85 -23.44
C MET A 323 -2.29 15.09 -24.04
N LEU A 324 -1.56 15.87 -24.84
CA LEU A 324 -2.08 17.08 -25.49
C LEU A 324 -3.11 16.76 -26.58
N LYS A 325 -2.84 15.72 -27.38
CA LYS A 325 -3.73 15.28 -28.44
C LYS A 325 -5.06 14.77 -27.90
N GLU A 326 -5.02 13.96 -26.84
CA GLU A 326 -6.22 13.36 -26.22
C GLU A 326 -6.88 14.27 -25.18
N ASN A 327 -6.34 15.47 -24.94
CA ASN A 327 -6.86 16.47 -23.98
C ASN A 327 -7.00 15.94 -22.54
N LEU A 328 -6.04 15.14 -22.09
CA LEU A 328 -6.06 14.55 -20.75
C LEU A 328 -5.88 15.63 -19.68
N CYS A 329 -6.58 15.49 -18.55
CA CYS A 329 -6.43 16.42 -17.42
C CYS A 329 -5.63 15.82 -16.26
N ARG A 330 -5.50 14.48 -16.15
CA ARG A 330 -4.85 13.82 -15.01
C ARG A 330 -4.09 12.56 -15.44
N ALA A 331 -2.79 12.49 -15.13
CA ALA A 331 -1.95 11.35 -15.49
C ALA A 331 -0.88 10.99 -14.45
N LEU A 332 -0.58 9.70 -14.34
CA LEU A 332 0.56 9.13 -13.61
C LEU A 332 1.56 8.55 -14.61
N ILE A 333 2.80 9.01 -14.56
CA ILE A 333 3.92 8.45 -15.35
C ILE A 333 4.73 7.52 -14.45
N ILE A 334 4.99 6.29 -14.86
CA ILE A 334 5.82 5.32 -14.15
C ILE A 334 7.03 4.98 -15.04
N THR A 335 8.24 5.22 -14.57
CA THR A 335 9.48 5.10 -15.35
C THR A 335 10.70 4.90 -14.44
N ASP A 336 11.87 4.60 -15.02
CA ASP A 336 13.17 4.62 -14.34
C ASP A 336 13.79 6.01 -14.23
N GLY A 337 13.19 7.03 -14.86
CA GLY A 337 13.63 8.42 -14.83
C GLY A 337 14.54 8.84 -15.99
N TRP A 338 15.01 7.91 -16.84
CA TRP A 338 15.92 8.20 -17.95
C TRP A 338 15.17 8.30 -19.28
N VAL A 339 14.27 9.27 -19.38
CA VAL A 339 13.28 9.37 -20.48
C VAL A 339 13.56 10.49 -21.49
N GLY A 340 14.70 11.16 -21.35
CA GLY A 340 15.03 12.35 -22.14
C GLY A 340 14.29 13.61 -21.66
N LYS A 341 14.31 14.66 -22.49
CA LYS A 341 13.77 15.99 -22.14
C LYS A 341 12.40 16.22 -22.73
N ILE A 342 11.50 16.74 -21.91
CA ILE A 342 10.19 17.20 -22.37
C ILE A 342 10.36 18.46 -23.25
N PRO A 343 9.79 18.49 -24.47
CA PRO A 343 9.78 19.69 -25.30
C PRO A 343 9.17 20.88 -24.56
N SER A 344 9.80 22.06 -24.63
CA SER A 344 9.34 23.26 -23.92
C SER A 344 7.92 23.68 -24.32
N ALA A 345 7.57 23.49 -25.60
CA ALA A 345 6.23 23.73 -26.12
C ALA A 345 5.18 22.84 -25.42
N HIS A 346 5.49 21.55 -25.21
CA HIS A 346 4.58 20.63 -24.54
C HIS A 346 4.39 21.01 -23.06
N ALA A 347 5.49 21.28 -22.36
CA ALA A 347 5.43 21.69 -20.95
C ALA A 347 4.61 22.98 -20.74
N SER A 348 4.80 23.98 -21.61
CA SER A 348 4.04 25.23 -21.56
C SER A 348 2.54 25.01 -21.78
N GLU A 349 2.18 24.20 -22.78
CA GLU A 349 0.78 23.93 -23.11
C GLU A 349 0.08 23.09 -22.03
N LEU A 350 0.74 22.06 -21.51
CA LEU A 350 0.24 21.27 -20.38
C LEU A 350 0.04 22.14 -19.13
N GLY A 351 0.95 23.08 -18.87
CA GLY A 351 0.83 24.06 -17.79
C GLY A 351 -0.36 25.01 -17.97
N LYS A 352 -0.59 25.53 -19.17
CA LYS A 352 -1.77 26.38 -19.48
C LYS A 352 -3.09 25.63 -19.26
N ARG A 353 -3.13 24.35 -19.66
CA ARG A 353 -4.29 23.46 -19.46
C ARG A 353 -4.44 22.98 -18.01
N LYS A 354 -3.48 23.28 -17.13
CA LYS A 354 -3.43 22.84 -15.72
C LYS A 354 -3.58 21.32 -15.57
N VAL A 355 -2.99 20.56 -16.49
CA VAL A 355 -2.96 19.10 -16.41
C VAL A 355 -2.21 18.70 -15.14
N LEU A 356 -2.77 17.78 -14.35
CA LEU A 356 -2.13 17.26 -13.15
C LEU A 356 -1.35 16.01 -13.50
N ILE A 357 -0.03 16.05 -13.33
CA ILE A 357 0.86 14.97 -13.76
C ILE A 357 1.80 14.61 -12.63
N ASN A 358 1.59 13.43 -12.04
CA ASN A 358 2.53 12.87 -11.08
C ASN A 358 3.47 11.88 -11.78
N SER A 359 4.70 11.80 -11.29
CA SER A 359 5.69 10.85 -11.78
C SER A 359 6.10 9.92 -10.64
N LEU A 360 6.13 8.62 -10.91
CA LEU A 360 6.67 7.59 -10.04
C LEU A 360 7.93 7.03 -10.71
N ILE A 361 9.08 7.39 -10.15
CA ILE A 361 10.39 7.03 -10.69
C ILE A 361 11.04 5.93 -9.86
N THR A 362 11.94 5.14 -10.44
CA THR A 362 12.79 4.21 -9.64
C THR A 362 13.66 5.00 -8.65
N GLU A 363 14.17 4.32 -7.63
CA GLU A 363 14.96 4.96 -6.56
C GLU A 363 16.17 5.73 -7.10
N ASP A 364 16.84 5.18 -8.12
CA ASP A 364 18.03 5.73 -8.75
C ASP A 364 17.72 6.70 -9.91
N GLY A 365 16.43 6.92 -10.20
CA GLY A 365 15.98 7.69 -11.35
C GLY A 365 16.21 9.19 -11.21
N ASP A 366 16.44 9.84 -12.35
CA ASP A 366 16.55 11.29 -12.44
C ASP A 366 15.15 11.96 -12.40
N PRO A 367 14.84 12.80 -11.40
CA PRO A 367 13.58 13.52 -11.34
C PRO A 367 13.52 14.76 -12.24
N GLU A 368 14.63 15.22 -12.83
CA GLU A 368 14.71 16.52 -13.51
C GLU A 368 13.73 16.66 -14.69
N PHE A 369 13.45 15.57 -15.41
CA PHE A 369 12.52 15.61 -16.54
C PHE A 369 11.12 16.10 -16.14
N ALA A 370 10.69 15.80 -14.90
CA ALA A 370 9.38 16.12 -14.37
C ALA A 370 9.29 17.54 -13.77
N ALA A 371 10.41 18.25 -13.62
CA ALA A 371 10.45 19.55 -12.94
C ALA A 371 9.58 20.64 -13.60
N LYS A 372 9.28 20.50 -14.89
CA LYS A 372 8.44 21.44 -15.65
C LYS A 372 6.96 21.03 -15.71
N LEU A 373 6.60 19.91 -15.09
CA LEU A 373 5.24 19.39 -15.04
C LEU A 373 4.52 19.87 -13.78
N ASN A 374 3.20 20.00 -13.89
CA ASN A 374 2.35 20.42 -12.78
C ASN A 374 1.91 19.20 -11.95
N GLY A 375 2.77 18.75 -11.03
CA GLY A 375 2.46 17.69 -10.08
C GLY A 375 3.66 17.29 -9.23
N THR A 376 3.59 16.11 -8.62
CA THR A 376 4.60 15.63 -7.66
C THR A 376 5.38 14.42 -8.19
N VAL A 377 6.65 14.36 -7.83
CA VAL A 377 7.53 13.22 -8.11
C VAL A 377 7.60 12.34 -6.88
N HIS A 378 7.39 11.05 -7.06
CA HIS A 378 7.44 10.01 -6.05
C HIS A 378 8.52 9.00 -6.45
N ARG A 379 9.21 8.40 -5.47
CA ARG A 379 10.17 7.33 -5.72
C ARG A 379 9.57 5.97 -5.37
N LEU A 380 9.84 5.00 -6.23
CA LEU A 380 9.66 3.59 -5.92
C LEU A 380 10.69 3.23 -4.86
N GLN A 381 10.22 2.71 -3.74
CA GLN A 381 11.10 2.02 -2.80
C GLN A 381 11.40 0.66 -3.41
N LYS A 382 12.67 0.41 -3.77
CA LYS A 382 13.12 -0.94 -4.13
C LYS A 382 13.11 -1.81 -2.87
N TYR A 383 12.82 -3.08 -3.10
CA TYR A 383 12.52 -4.10 -2.09
C TYR A 383 13.75 -4.52 -1.30
#